data_AF-A0A933I2W0-F1
#
_entry.id   AF-A0A933I2W0-F1
#
_cell.length_a   1.000
_cell.length_b   1.000
_cell.length_c   1.000
_cell.angle_alpha   90.00
_cell.angle_beta   90.00
_cell.angle_gamma   90.00
#
_symmetry.space_group_name_H-M   'P 1'
#
loop_
_entity.id
_entity.type
_entity.pdbx_description
1 polymer ?
#
loop_
_entity_poly.entity_id
_entity_poly.type
_entity_poly.pdbx_seq_one_letter_code
_entity_poly.pdbx_strand_id
1 'polypeptide(L)'
;MRTNTGYSVDEFNRLIIRRKNKKLVADGRFSLDKNNRLSYWLNEPESWIKENSLSRKVSFKGFWQLDSNHDLVLNLSKSAQTKAGYLVLKGNIISAQNNILAFEIASLDKRGNSHIQILQLGGYWQQDAFNRLCFVLSKKLSPDILVFEGAWELDKNQQIVYSYQKTQLKRKTKVVHTLSFSGYWQITQKNRLVYILSRNSNSQFTFCVQLDSPNIYPQDGLIKYRLGIGIKGSKLYKDRSIILYGSWKFSRALGLIFEIDYGPGKNRAIDFGIEATLTKKDKVVCMLKNKKGERLGISITLTHKLLRSNDAQAFIRLKCLEEESGIEAGVEVPF
;
A
#
# COMPACT_ATOMS: atom_id res chain seq x y z
N MET A 1 -9.97 45.99 -12.93
CA MET A 1 -8.78 45.13 -12.63
C MET A 1 -9.19 43.93 -11.79
N ARG A 2 -8.99 42.70 -12.28
CA ARG A 2 -9.22 41.48 -11.47
C ARG A 2 -8.14 41.41 -10.39
N THR A 3 -8.56 41.42 -9.13
CA THR A 3 -7.64 41.33 -7.99
C THR A 3 -7.33 39.87 -7.71
N ASN A 4 -6.06 39.49 -7.81
CA ASN A 4 -5.61 38.14 -7.48
C ASN A 4 -5.80 37.86 -5.99
N THR A 5 -6.61 36.85 -5.68
CA THR A 5 -6.89 36.42 -4.30
C THR A 5 -5.88 35.36 -3.88
N GLY A 6 -5.25 35.54 -2.72
CA GLY A 6 -4.39 34.55 -2.09
C GLY A 6 -5.18 33.73 -1.07
N TYR A 7 -4.91 32.43 -0.99
CA TYR A 7 -5.52 31.54 -0.02
C TYR A 7 -4.46 30.85 0.81
N SER A 8 -4.72 30.69 2.10
CA SER A 8 -3.95 29.83 3.00
C SER A 8 -4.87 29.23 4.06
N VAL A 9 -4.33 28.37 4.91
CA VAL A 9 -5.06 27.80 6.04
C VAL A 9 -4.39 28.29 7.33
N ASP A 10 -5.18 28.60 8.35
CA ASP A 10 -4.65 28.97 9.66
C ASP A 10 -4.28 27.73 10.50
N GLU A 11 -3.90 27.92 11.76
CA GLU A 11 -3.54 26.80 12.64
C GLU A 11 -4.73 25.92 13.08
N PHE A 12 -5.96 26.39 12.88
CA PHE A 12 -7.22 25.73 13.24
C PHE A 12 -7.96 25.21 12.01
N ASN A 13 -7.26 24.99 10.90
CA ASN A 13 -7.84 24.52 9.64
C ASN A 13 -8.98 25.41 9.09
N ARG A 14 -8.95 26.72 9.34
CA ARG A 14 -9.86 27.70 8.71
C ARG A 14 -9.23 28.31 7.47
N LEU A 15 -10.07 28.67 6.50
CA LEU A 15 -9.62 29.32 5.27
C LEU A 15 -9.27 30.79 5.54
N ILE A 16 -8.03 31.18 5.27
CA ILE A 16 -7.60 32.57 5.19
C ILE A 16 -7.68 33.04 3.73
N ILE A 17 -8.42 34.12 3.50
CA ILE A 17 -8.56 34.76 2.20
C ILE A 17 -7.84 36.12 2.25
N ARG A 18 -6.82 36.30 1.41
CA ARG A 18 -6.07 37.56 1.28
C ARG A 18 -6.42 38.23 -0.04
N ARG A 19 -6.97 39.44 0.02
CA ARG A 19 -7.34 40.22 -1.17
C ARG A 19 -7.06 41.69 -0.93
N LYS A 20 -6.34 42.32 -1.86
CA LYS A 20 -5.81 43.69 -1.67
C LYS A 20 -5.04 43.75 -0.33
N ASN A 21 -5.48 44.59 0.60
CA ASN A 21 -4.89 44.77 1.94
C ASN A 21 -5.77 44.16 3.06
N LYS A 22 -6.79 43.36 2.72
CA LYS A 22 -7.64 42.68 3.72
C LYS A 22 -7.21 41.22 3.88
N LYS A 23 -7.10 40.79 5.14
CA LYS A 23 -6.97 39.40 5.55
C LYS A 23 -8.29 38.98 6.21
N LEU A 24 -8.98 38.03 5.60
CA LEU A 24 -10.26 37.50 6.09
C LEU A 24 -10.03 36.07 6.58
N VAL A 25 -10.59 35.74 7.74
CA VAL A 25 -10.66 34.36 8.23
C VAL A 25 -12.12 33.95 8.13
N ALA A 26 -12.39 32.97 7.27
CA ALA A 26 -13.74 32.53 6.99
C ALA A 26 -14.10 31.31 7.85
N ASP A 27 -15.33 31.29 8.36
CA ASP A 27 -15.97 30.09 8.89
C ASP A 27 -16.54 29.24 7.75
N GLY A 28 -16.47 27.92 7.91
CA GLY A 28 -16.85 27.00 6.86
C GLY A 28 -16.20 25.63 6.99
N ARG A 29 -16.29 24.85 5.92
CA ARG A 29 -15.79 23.47 5.89
C ARG A 29 -15.11 23.10 4.58
N PHE A 30 -14.06 22.29 4.68
CA PHE A 30 -13.45 21.69 3.51
C PHE A 30 -14.29 20.49 3.04
N SER A 31 -14.24 20.23 1.75
CA SER A 31 -14.87 19.08 1.12
C SER A 31 -14.07 18.68 -0.12
N LEU A 32 -14.10 17.40 -0.43
CA LEU A 32 -13.58 16.85 -1.68
C LEU A 32 -14.74 16.45 -2.58
N ASP A 33 -14.59 16.65 -3.88
CA ASP A 33 -15.46 16.01 -4.86
C ASP A 33 -14.86 14.68 -5.35
N LYS A 34 -15.60 13.98 -6.23
CA LYS A 34 -15.20 12.70 -6.83
C LYS A 34 -13.87 12.72 -7.60
N ASN A 35 -13.35 13.90 -7.95
CA ASN A 35 -12.08 14.08 -8.64
C ASN A 35 -10.99 14.57 -7.69
N ASN A 36 -11.17 14.38 -6.38
CA ASN A 36 -10.28 14.86 -5.32
C ASN A 36 -10.03 16.38 -5.37
N ARG A 37 -10.98 17.16 -5.91
CA ARG A 37 -10.85 18.61 -5.94
C ARG A 37 -11.31 19.19 -4.61
N LEU A 38 -10.41 19.91 -3.95
CA LEU A 38 -10.73 20.61 -2.72
C LEU A 38 -11.67 21.79 -2.99
N SER A 39 -12.70 21.90 -2.15
CA SER A 39 -13.54 23.08 -2.07
C SER A 39 -13.78 23.46 -0.62
N TYR A 40 -13.91 24.76 -0.36
CA TYR A 40 -14.33 25.30 0.93
C TYR A 40 -15.74 25.87 0.82
N TRP A 41 -16.64 25.44 1.69
CA TRP A 41 -18.00 25.97 1.80
C TRP A 41 -18.05 26.98 2.94
N LEU A 42 -18.29 28.24 2.59
CA LEU A 42 -18.44 29.33 3.55
C LEU A 42 -19.74 29.15 4.34
N ASN A 43 -19.65 29.27 5.66
CA ASN A 43 -20.79 29.33 6.58
C ASN A 43 -20.98 30.75 7.15
N GLU A 44 -20.62 31.76 6.34
CA GLU A 44 -20.72 33.17 6.71
C GLU A 44 -22.10 33.74 6.35
N PRO A 45 -22.57 34.79 7.04
CA PRO A 45 -23.79 35.49 6.66
C PRO A 45 -23.73 35.99 5.20
N GLU A 46 -24.89 36.03 4.53
CA GLU A 46 -24.93 36.48 3.13
C GLU A 46 -24.42 37.91 2.93
N SER A 47 -24.67 38.79 3.89
CA SER A 47 -24.16 40.16 3.88
C SER A 47 -22.63 40.17 3.82
N TRP A 48 -21.97 39.36 4.66
CA TRP A 48 -20.51 39.23 4.68
C TRP A 48 -19.97 38.68 3.36
N ILE A 49 -20.63 37.68 2.76
CA ILE A 49 -20.23 37.11 1.48
C ILE A 49 -20.34 38.14 0.35
N LYS A 50 -21.44 38.92 0.31
CA LYS A 50 -21.68 39.98 -0.67
C LYS A 50 -20.68 41.13 -0.51
N GLU A 51 -20.45 41.60 0.72
CA GLU A 51 -19.49 42.68 1.04
C GLU A 51 -18.08 42.33 0.56
N ASN A 52 -17.68 41.07 0.71
CA ASN A 52 -16.35 40.61 0.30
C ASN A 52 -16.29 40.12 -1.16
N SER A 53 -17.42 40.15 -1.87
CA SER A 53 -17.60 39.66 -3.25
C SER A 53 -17.06 38.22 -3.42
N LEU A 54 -17.48 37.34 -2.51
CA LEU A 54 -17.10 35.93 -2.49
C LEU A 54 -18.28 35.05 -2.94
N SER A 55 -17.97 33.82 -3.34
CA SER A 55 -18.97 32.77 -3.58
C SER A 55 -19.10 31.89 -2.34
N ARG A 56 -20.31 31.35 -2.08
CA ARG A 56 -20.52 30.37 -0.98
C ARG A 56 -19.59 29.16 -1.06
N LYS A 57 -19.14 28.80 -2.26
CA LYS A 57 -18.18 27.72 -2.51
C LYS A 57 -16.95 28.29 -3.19
N VAL A 58 -15.78 28.06 -2.58
CA VAL A 58 -14.48 28.36 -3.16
C VAL A 58 -13.84 27.05 -3.59
N SER A 59 -13.61 26.84 -4.88
CA SER A 59 -12.96 25.63 -5.40
C SER A 59 -11.49 25.89 -5.73
N PHE A 60 -10.63 24.98 -5.32
CA PHE A 60 -9.19 25.09 -5.51
C PHE A 60 -8.72 24.20 -6.66
N LYS A 61 -7.71 24.66 -7.38
CA LYS A 61 -6.99 23.87 -8.40
C LYS A 61 -5.54 23.77 -7.99
N GLY A 62 -5.00 22.56 -8.04
CA GLY A 62 -3.65 22.28 -7.56
C GLY A 62 -3.31 20.81 -7.63
N PHE A 63 -2.17 20.47 -7.03
CA PHE A 63 -1.71 19.11 -6.84
C PHE A 63 -1.49 18.81 -5.36
N TRP A 64 -1.89 17.61 -4.97
CA TRP A 64 -1.76 17.09 -3.61
C TRP A 64 -0.36 16.52 -3.37
N GLN A 65 0.12 16.68 -2.14
CA GLN A 65 1.28 16.00 -1.60
C GLN A 65 1.10 15.80 -0.09
N LEU A 66 1.89 14.90 0.49
CA LEU A 66 2.10 14.84 1.94
C LEU A 66 3.37 15.62 2.26
N ASP A 67 3.34 16.41 3.33
CA ASP A 67 4.56 16.99 3.89
C ASP A 67 5.29 16.01 4.83
N SER A 68 6.41 16.46 5.42
CA SER A 68 7.19 15.64 6.36
C SER A 68 6.47 15.35 7.68
N ASN A 69 5.42 16.10 8.00
CA ASN A 69 4.56 15.86 9.15
C ASN A 69 3.34 15.04 8.73
N HIS A 70 3.25 14.51 7.52
CA HIS A 70 2.06 13.78 7.04
C HIS A 70 0.78 14.62 7.02
N ASP A 71 0.92 15.95 6.95
CA ASP A 71 -0.20 16.84 6.68
C ASP A 71 -0.48 16.88 5.17
N LEU A 72 -1.75 17.02 4.80
CA LEU A 72 -2.14 17.12 3.40
C LEU A 72 -1.87 18.54 2.89
N VAL A 73 -1.04 18.66 1.86
CA VAL A 73 -0.72 19.93 1.23
C VAL A 73 -1.28 19.97 -0.18
N LEU A 74 -2.12 20.97 -0.46
CA LEU A 74 -2.55 21.30 -1.81
C LEU A 74 -1.74 22.50 -2.33
N ASN A 75 -0.86 22.24 -3.29
CA ASN A 75 -0.12 23.29 -3.99
C ASN A 75 -1.02 23.94 -5.06
N LEU A 76 -1.39 25.19 -4.83
CA LEU A 76 -2.33 25.92 -5.66
C LEU A 76 -1.67 26.38 -6.96
N SER A 77 -2.29 26.05 -8.09
CA SER A 77 -1.90 26.56 -9.40
C SER A 77 -2.31 28.02 -9.55
N LYS A 78 -1.42 28.86 -10.09
CA LYS A 78 -1.76 30.25 -10.44
C LYS A 78 -2.88 30.27 -11.48
N SER A 79 -3.87 31.12 -11.27
CA SER A 79 -4.95 31.36 -12.24
C SER A 79 -5.23 32.87 -12.37
N ALA A 80 -6.12 33.26 -13.28
CA ALA A 80 -6.55 34.66 -13.42
C ALA A 80 -7.24 35.24 -12.17
N GLN A 81 -7.66 34.39 -11.21
CA GLN A 81 -8.37 34.79 -10.00
C GLN A 81 -7.62 34.41 -8.71
N THR A 82 -6.67 33.47 -8.80
CA THR A 82 -6.02 32.84 -7.64
C THR A 82 -4.50 32.97 -7.75
N LYS A 83 -3.85 33.47 -6.70
CA LYS A 83 -2.39 33.45 -6.57
C LYS A 83 -1.91 32.01 -6.34
N ALA A 84 -0.72 31.69 -6.83
CA ALA A 84 -0.01 30.49 -6.40
C ALA A 84 0.23 30.53 -4.88
N GLY A 85 0.29 29.35 -4.27
CA GLY A 85 0.44 29.20 -2.82
C GLY A 85 0.19 27.75 -2.40
N TYR A 86 -0.01 27.53 -1.11
CA TYR A 86 -0.25 26.21 -0.55
C TYR A 86 -1.35 26.27 0.52
N LEU A 87 -2.18 25.23 0.56
CA LEU A 87 -3.11 24.98 1.65
C LEU A 87 -2.59 23.76 2.42
N VAL A 88 -2.15 23.96 3.67
CA VAL A 88 -1.74 22.87 4.57
C VAL A 88 -2.93 22.52 5.44
N LEU A 89 -3.46 21.32 5.28
CA LEU A 89 -4.54 20.77 6.09
C LEU A 89 -3.92 19.88 7.17
N LYS A 90 -3.92 20.37 8.39
CA LYS A 90 -3.35 19.68 9.55
C LYS A 90 -4.33 18.62 10.04
N GLY A 91 -3.90 17.36 10.10
CA GLY A 91 -4.85 16.29 10.38
C GLY A 91 -4.20 14.92 10.53
N ASN A 92 -4.99 13.87 10.63
CA ASN A 92 -4.49 12.51 10.80
C ASN A 92 -4.96 11.63 9.66
N ILE A 93 -4.07 10.77 9.16
CA ILE A 93 -4.49 9.66 8.31
C ILE A 93 -5.11 8.62 9.25
N ILE A 94 -6.41 8.37 9.11
CA ILE A 94 -7.18 7.49 9.99
C ILE A 94 -7.52 6.14 9.35
N SER A 95 -7.47 6.05 8.02
CA SER A 95 -7.72 4.78 7.32
C SER A 95 -7.05 4.76 5.94
N ALA A 96 -6.50 3.60 5.59
CA ALA A 96 -5.89 3.29 4.31
C ALA A 96 -6.58 2.07 3.69
N GLN A 97 -7.73 2.30 3.05
CA GLN A 97 -8.48 1.25 2.38
C GLN A 97 -8.04 1.12 0.92
N ASN A 98 -8.46 0.04 0.26
CA ASN A 98 -8.07 -0.31 -1.10
C ASN A 98 -8.09 0.88 -2.06
N ASN A 99 -9.18 1.63 -2.17
CA ASN A 99 -9.28 2.76 -3.11
C ASN A 99 -9.50 4.12 -2.43
N ILE A 100 -9.36 4.16 -1.09
CA ILE A 100 -9.71 5.35 -0.29
C ILE A 100 -8.63 5.58 0.75
N LEU A 101 -8.13 6.80 0.80
CA LEU A 101 -7.35 7.34 1.92
C LEU A 101 -8.25 8.29 2.72
N ALA A 102 -8.54 7.96 3.98
CA ALA A 102 -9.34 8.81 4.86
C ALA A 102 -8.43 9.67 5.74
N PHE A 103 -8.64 10.98 5.69
CA PHE A 103 -7.88 11.98 6.42
C PHE A 103 -8.80 12.83 7.29
N GLU A 104 -8.59 12.80 8.59
CA GLU A 104 -9.34 13.58 9.57
C GLU A 104 -8.71 14.95 9.75
N ILE A 105 -9.53 16.00 9.70
CA ILE A 105 -9.15 17.36 10.10
C ILE A 105 -10.06 17.83 11.23
N ALA A 106 -9.46 18.42 12.26
CA ALA A 106 -10.17 19.14 13.30
C ALA A 106 -10.07 20.65 13.03
N SER A 107 -11.19 21.37 13.15
CA SER A 107 -11.25 22.82 12.94
C SER A 107 -12.00 23.51 14.07
N LEU A 108 -11.69 24.79 14.31
CA LEU A 108 -12.43 25.64 15.24
C LEU A 108 -13.16 26.72 14.46
N ASP A 109 -14.42 26.99 14.77
CA ASP A 109 -15.12 28.17 14.23
C ASP A 109 -14.74 29.46 15.01
N LYS A 110 -15.24 30.63 14.57
CA LYS A 110 -15.02 31.91 15.29
C LYS A 110 -15.55 31.92 16.73
N ARG A 111 -16.50 31.05 17.08
CA ARG A 111 -17.04 30.93 18.44
C ARG A 111 -16.24 29.95 19.30
N GLY A 112 -15.24 29.28 18.73
CA GLY A 112 -14.40 28.30 19.40
C GLY A 112 -15.00 26.89 19.44
N ASN A 113 -16.10 26.61 18.72
CA ASN A 113 -16.63 25.26 18.66
C ASN A 113 -15.75 24.38 17.77
N SER A 114 -15.53 23.13 18.21
CA SER A 114 -14.75 22.15 17.48
C SER A 114 -15.59 21.38 16.47
N HIS A 115 -15.05 21.22 15.26
CA HIS A 115 -15.67 20.48 14.16
C HIS A 115 -14.66 19.48 13.60
N ILE A 116 -15.04 18.20 13.56
CA ILE A 116 -14.25 17.13 12.95
C ILE A 116 -14.80 16.86 11.54
N GLN A 117 -13.92 16.78 10.55
CA GLN A 117 -14.26 16.47 9.17
C GLN A 117 -13.36 15.35 8.66
N ILE A 118 -13.93 14.42 7.90
CA ILE A 118 -13.18 13.34 7.25
C ILE A 118 -13.16 13.64 5.75
N LEU A 119 -11.96 13.85 5.22
CA LEU A 119 -11.68 13.97 3.80
C LEU A 119 -11.34 12.59 3.24
N GLN A 120 -12.15 12.09 2.31
CA GLN A 120 -11.90 10.82 1.63
C GLN A 120 -11.29 11.08 0.26
N LEU A 121 -10.00 10.76 0.10
CA LEU A 121 -9.32 10.84 -1.18
C LEU A 121 -9.49 9.51 -1.92
N GLY A 122 -10.03 9.55 -3.14
CA GLY A 122 -10.20 8.39 -4.00
C GLY A 122 -8.93 8.13 -4.84
N GLY A 123 -8.54 6.88 -4.99
CA GLY A 123 -7.30 6.53 -5.67
C GLY A 123 -7.01 5.03 -5.63
N TYR A 124 -5.74 4.67 -5.73
CA TYR A 124 -5.26 3.31 -5.55
C TYR A 124 -3.86 3.28 -4.93
N TRP A 125 -3.54 2.17 -4.28
CA TRP A 125 -2.22 1.97 -3.66
C TRP A 125 -1.25 1.31 -4.62
N GLN A 126 -0.01 1.79 -4.61
CA GLN A 126 1.12 1.16 -5.28
C GLN A 126 2.41 1.45 -4.52
N GLN A 127 3.51 0.88 -4.99
CA GLN A 127 4.86 1.20 -4.58
C GLN A 127 5.56 2.02 -5.66
N ASP A 128 6.53 2.84 -5.27
CA ASP A 128 7.44 3.48 -6.22
C ASP A 128 8.69 2.63 -6.51
N ALA A 129 9.61 3.16 -7.31
CA ALA A 129 10.87 2.50 -7.66
C ALA A 129 11.80 2.23 -6.45
N PHE A 130 11.55 2.88 -5.30
CA PHE A 130 12.30 2.73 -4.07
C PHE A 130 11.55 1.88 -3.03
N ASN A 131 10.48 1.18 -3.45
CA ASN A 131 9.61 0.37 -2.60
C ASN A 131 8.93 1.16 -1.45
N ARG A 132 8.73 2.47 -1.65
CA ARG A 132 7.93 3.31 -0.75
C ARG A 132 6.46 3.16 -1.07
N LEU A 133 5.60 3.13 -0.05
CA LEU A 133 4.16 3.06 -0.23
C LEU A 133 3.66 4.39 -0.81
N CYS A 134 2.81 4.31 -1.82
CA CYS A 134 2.27 5.45 -2.55
C CYS A 134 0.76 5.30 -2.72
N PHE A 135 0.03 6.40 -2.55
CA PHE A 135 -1.38 6.49 -2.93
C PHE A 135 -1.52 7.38 -4.15
N VAL A 136 -1.97 6.82 -5.27
CA VAL A 136 -2.17 7.52 -6.52
C VAL A 136 -3.60 8.03 -6.58
N LEU A 137 -3.78 9.34 -6.56
CA LEU A 137 -5.09 9.97 -6.58
C LEU A 137 -5.72 9.89 -7.96
N SER A 138 -6.99 9.50 -8.01
CA SER A 138 -7.80 9.56 -9.21
C SER A 138 -8.15 11.02 -9.53
N LYS A 139 -7.58 11.57 -10.61
CA LYS A 139 -7.87 12.93 -11.12
C LYS A 139 -8.08 12.89 -12.63
N LYS A 140 -8.90 13.82 -13.14
CA LYS A 140 -9.27 13.86 -14.57
C LYS A 140 -8.09 14.14 -15.51
N LEU A 141 -7.12 14.95 -15.10
CA LEU A 141 -6.01 15.38 -15.96
C LEU A 141 -4.75 14.53 -15.73
N SER A 142 -4.17 14.66 -14.55
CA SER A 142 -3.00 13.90 -14.12
C SER A 142 -3.22 13.47 -12.67
N PRO A 143 -2.90 12.21 -12.33
CA PRO A 143 -2.94 11.78 -10.95
C PRO A 143 -1.89 12.53 -10.12
N ASP A 144 -2.21 12.77 -8.85
CA ASP A 144 -1.21 13.19 -7.87
C ASP A 144 -0.77 11.95 -7.10
N ILE A 145 0.46 11.93 -6.59
CA ILE A 145 0.98 10.78 -5.83
C ILE A 145 1.34 11.24 -4.41
N LEU A 146 0.67 10.66 -3.42
CA LEU A 146 1.04 10.83 -2.01
C LEU A 146 2.07 9.77 -1.67
N VAL A 147 3.30 10.19 -1.40
CA VAL A 147 4.40 9.30 -1.03
C VAL A 147 4.47 9.20 0.49
N PHE A 148 4.43 7.97 1.00
CA PHE A 148 4.54 7.68 2.42
C PHE A 148 6.00 7.40 2.76
N GLU A 149 6.71 8.43 3.21
CA GLU A 149 8.17 8.44 3.38
C GLU A 149 8.70 7.66 4.60
N GLY A 150 7.79 7.05 5.36
CA GLY A 150 8.10 6.34 6.59
C GLY A 150 8.50 4.89 6.30
N ALA A 151 8.96 4.20 7.33
CA ALA A 151 9.19 2.78 7.23
C ALA A 151 7.87 2.00 7.31
N TRP A 152 7.83 0.87 6.62
CA TRP A 152 6.80 -0.14 6.80
C TRP A 152 7.43 -1.49 7.13
N GLU A 153 6.68 -2.33 7.84
CA GLU A 153 7.07 -3.66 8.28
C GLU A 153 5.92 -4.64 8.15
N LEU A 154 6.17 -5.92 8.43
CA LEU A 154 5.13 -6.94 8.50
C LEU A 154 4.73 -7.18 9.95
N ASP A 155 3.43 -7.22 10.23
CA ASP A 155 2.94 -7.66 11.52
C ASP A 155 2.89 -9.19 11.64
N LYS A 156 2.42 -9.67 12.79
CA LYS A 156 2.23 -11.10 13.07
C LYS A 156 1.23 -11.80 12.13
N ASN A 157 0.37 -11.05 11.46
CA ASN A 157 -0.64 -11.55 10.52
C ASN A 157 -0.18 -11.38 9.06
N GLN A 158 1.12 -11.16 8.82
CA GLN A 158 1.69 -10.96 7.48
C GLN A 158 1.12 -9.73 6.76
N GLN A 159 0.65 -8.73 7.50
CA GLN A 159 0.10 -7.48 6.96
C GLN A 159 1.14 -6.38 6.94
N ILE A 160 1.07 -5.51 5.94
CA ILE A 160 1.94 -4.34 5.87
C ILE A 160 1.46 -3.32 6.91
N VAL A 161 2.35 -2.91 7.80
CA VAL A 161 2.11 -1.86 8.79
C VAL A 161 3.07 -0.71 8.51
N TYR A 162 2.50 0.45 8.20
CA TYR A 162 3.23 1.69 8.02
C TYR A 162 3.18 2.50 9.31
N SER A 163 4.34 2.98 9.77
CA SER A 163 4.44 3.75 11.01
C SER A 163 5.06 5.12 10.74
N TYR A 164 4.46 6.17 11.30
CA TYR A 164 4.98 7.53 11.22
C TYR A 164 4.83 8.28 12.54
N GLN A 165 5.66 9.30 12.74
CA GLN A 165 5.65 10.11 13.96
C GLN A 165 5.17 11.51 13.66
N LYS A 166 4.22 12.01 14.46
CA LYS A 166 3.83 13.42 14.47
C LYS A 166 4.26 14.08 15.78
N THR A 167 4.82 15.29 15.69
CA THR A 167 5.10 16.11 16.88
C THR A 167 3.85 16.89 17.26
N GLN A 168 3.31 16.66 18.45
CA GLN A 168 2.24 17.49 19.00
C GLN A 168 2.83 18.80 19.53
N LEU A 169 2.66 19.89 18.78
CA LEU A 169 3.27 21.20 19.06
C LEU A 169 3.01 21.71 20.49
N LYS A 170 1.80 21.49 21.05
CA LYS A 170 1.44 21.97 22.39
C LYS A 170 2.21 21.27 23.53
N ARG A 171 2.52 19.98 23.38
CA ARG A 171 3.17 19.16 24.41
C ARG A 171 4.62 18.80 24.06
N LYS A 172 5.07 19.14 22.84
CA LYS A 172 6.34 18.68 22.23
C LYS A 172 6.53 17.16 22.29
N THR A 173 5.45 16.40 22.45
CA THR A 173 5.46 14.93 22.49
C THR A 173 5.37 14.38 21.08
N LYS A 174 6.16 13.33 20.80
CA LYS A 174 6.04 12.57 19.56
C LYS A 174 4.99 11.49 19.74
N VAL A 175 4.00 11.45 18.86
CA VAL A 175 2.99 10.40 18.81
C VAL A 175 3.25 9.54 17.59
N VAL A 176 3.28 8.22 17.80
CA VAL A 176 3.41 7.24 16.73
C VAL A 176 2.01 6.92 16.22
N HIS A 177 1.82 7.03 14.92
CA HIS A 177 0.62 6.63 14.21
C HIS A 177 0.96 5.43 13.32
N THR A 178 0.01 4.49 13.22
CA THR A 178 0.15 3.29 12.40
C THR A 178 -0.98 3.18 11.40
N LEU A 179 -0.67 2.68 10.21
CA LEU A 179 -1.62 2.33 9.17
C LEU A 179 -1.39 0.86 8.79
N SER A 180 -2.37 0.03 9.06
CA SER A 180 -2.33 -1.39 8.68
C SER A 180 -3.06 -1.60 7.37
N PHE A 181 -2.41 -2.26 6.43
CA PHE A 181 -2.97 -2.65 5.15
C PHE A 181 -3.33 -4.13 5.21
N SER A 182 -4.62 -4.44 5.25
CA SER A 182 -5.08 -5.82 5.14
C SER A 182 -5.07 -6.26 3.69
N GLY A 183 -4.53 -7.45 3.44
CA GLY A 183 -4.31 -7.99 2.11
C GLY A 183 -3.66 -9.37 2.18
N TYR A 184 -3.12 -9.85 1.06
CA TYR A 184 -2.44 -11.13 0.99
C TYR A 184 -1.31 -11.13 -0.03
N TRP A 185 -0.30 -11.95 0.22
CA TRP A 185 0.88 -12.13 -0.61
C TRP A 185 0.62 -13.08 -1.79
N GLN A 186 1.27 -12.79 -2.92
CA GLN A 186 1.37 -13.65 -4.08
C GLN A 186 2.78 -13.60 -4.66
N ILE A 187 3.23 -14.74 -5.18
CA ILE A 187 4.50 -14.87 -5.91
C ILE A 187 4.13 -15.26 -7.34
N THR A 188 4.10 -14.27 -8.23
CA THR A 188 3.66 -14.48 -9.62
C THR A 188 4.82 -14.57 -10.59
N GLN A 189 5.98 -13.99 -10.26
CA GLN A 189 7.14 -13.89 -11.14
C GLN A 189 8.43 -14.05 -10.33
N LYS A 190 9.51 -14.48 -11.01
CA LYS A 190 10.85 -14.50 -10.41
C LYS A 190 11.22 -13.10 -9.91
N ASN A 191 11.81 -13.04 -8.71
CA ASN A 191 12.28 -11.80 -8.07
C ASN A 191 11.19 -10.73 -7.86
N ARG A 192 9.91 -11.13 -7.81
CA ARG A 192 8.80 -10.22 -7.53
C ARG A 192 7.86 -10.80 -6.49
N LEU A 193 7.51 -9.97 -5.53
CA LEU A 193 6.55 -10.29 -4.49
C LEU A 193 5.43 -9.27 -4.51
N VAL A 194 4.18 -9.74 -4.64
CA VAL A 194 3.01 -8.88 -4.79
C VAL A 194 2.15 -8.97 -3.53
N TYR A 195 1.84 -7.84 -2.91
CA TYR A 195 0.84 -7.72 -1.87
C TYR A 195 -0.46 -7.17 -2.45
N ILE A 196 -1.52 -7.96 -2.41
CA ILE A 196 -2.84 -7.58 -2.94
C ILE A 196 -3.72 -7.14 -1.79
N LEU A 197 -4.19 -5.88 -1.82
CA LEU A 197 -5.09 -5.37 -0.78
C LEU A 197 -6.51 -5.92 -0.95
N SER A 198 -6.98 -6.03 -2.20
CA SER A 198 -8.25 -6.68 -2.54
C SER A 198 -8.28 -7.18 -3.99
N ARG A 199 -9.02 -8.27 -4.23
CA ARG A 199 -9.19 -8.90 -5.55
C ARG A 199 -9.82 -7.97 -6.59
N ASN A 200 -10.63 -7.01 -6.14
CA ASN A 200 -11.43 -6.15 -7.03
C ASN A 200 -10.87 -4.71 -7.11
N SER A 201 -9.65 -4.47 -6.62
CA SER A 201 -9.01 -3.16 -6.72
C SER A 201 -7.70 -3.25 -7.49
N ASN A 202 -7.35 -2.17 -8.18
CA ASN A 202 -6.02 -1.99 -8.76
C ASN A 202 -4.93 -1.70 -7.72
N SER A 203 -5.30 -1.77 -6.43
CA SER A 203 -4.42 -1.48 -5.31
C SER A 203 -3.63 -2.71 -4.91
N GLN A 204 -2.34 -2.66 -5.20
CA GLN A 204 -1.38 -3.71 -4.89
C GLN A 204 0.01 -3.11 -4.73
N PHE A 205 0.86 -3.75 -3.95
CA PHE A 205 2.28 -3.42 -3.86
C PHE A 205 3.11 -4.52 -4.54
N THR A 206 3.80 -4.20 -5.62
CA THR A 206 4.69 -5.11 -6.36
C THR A 206 6.16 -4.81 -6.05
N PHE A 207 6.73 -5.55 -5.10
CA PHE A 207 8.10 -5.36 -4.67
C PHE A 207 9.07 -6.12 -5.57
N CYS A 208 10.14 -5.45 -5.99
CA CYS A 208 11.30 -6.12 -6.58
C CYS A 208 12.16 -6.67 -5.45
N VAL A 209 12.24 -7.99 -5.35
CA VAL A 209 12.86 -8.72 -4.23
C VAL A 209 13.92 -9.68 -4.74
N GLN A 210 14.88 -10.01 -3.88
CA GLN A 210 15.81 -11.11 -4.10
C GLN A 210 15.52 -12.21 -3.09
N LEU A 211 15.50 -13.48 -3.51
CA LEU A 211 15.43 -14.59 -2.56
C LEU A 211 16.69 -14.61 -1.70
N ASP A 212 16.52 -14.74 -0.39
CA ASP A 212 17.64 -14.86 0.55
C ASP A 212 18.38 -16.19 0.34
N SER A 213 17.60 -17.26 0.15
CA SER A 213 18.08 -18.57 -0.34
C SER A 213 17.14 -19.05 -1.44
N PRO A 214 17.66 -19.42 -2.63
CA PRO A 214 16.84 -20.02 -3.68
C PRO A 214 16.40 -21.45 -3.34
N ASN A 215 17.17 -22.15 -2.50
CA ASN A 215 16.85 -23.48 -2.01
C ASN A 215 16.13 -23.39 -0.66
N ILE A 216 14.89 -23.86 -0.62
CA ILE A 216 14.04 -23.85 0.58
C ILE A 216 13.84 -25.29 1.06
N TYR A 217 13.95 -25.50 2.37
CA TYR A 217 13.57 -26.75 3.01
C TYR A 217 12.15 -26.61 3.56
N PRO A 218 11.21 -27.52 3.23
CA PRO A 218 9.82 -27.39 3.68
C PRO A 218 9.64 -27.32 5.19
N GLN A 219 10.53 -28.00 5.93
CA GLN A 219 10.51 -28.05 7.40
C GLN A 219 10.68 -26.67 8.03
N ASP A 220 11.29 -25.72 7.32
CA ASP A 220 11.52 -24.36 7.83
C ASP A 220 10.22 -23.54 7.87
N GLY A 221 9.18 -23.94 7.11
CA GLY A 221 7.87 -23.27 7.12
C GLY A 221 7.91 -21.79 6.69
N LEU A 222 8.94 -21.37 5.95
CA LEU A 222 9.13 -19.98 5.60
C LEU A 222 9.71 -19.76 4.20
N ILE A 223 9.44 -18.57 3.65
CA ILE A 223 10.08 -18.06 2.44
C ILE A 223 10.69 -16.70 2.80
N LYS A 224 12.02 -16.58 2.67
CA LYS A 224 12.79 -15.37 2.98
C LYS A 224 13.18 -14.62 1.71
N TYR A 225 12.84 -13.34 1.68
CA TYR A 225 13.23 -12.40 0.65
C TYR A 225 14.03 -11.25 1.26
N ARG A 226 14.98 -10.70 0.50
CA ARG A 226 15.63 -9.42 0.73
C ARG A 226 14.99 -8.35 -0.14
N LEU A 227 14.75 -7.18 0.43
CA LEU A 227 14.16 -6.02 -0.21
C LEU A 227 14.94 -4.76 0.19
N GLY A 228 15.41 -3.99 -0.78
CA GLY A 228 15.93 -2.64 -0.53
C GLY A 228 14.77 -1.64 -0.42
N ILE A 229 14.65 -0.95 0.73
CA ILE A 229 13.63 0.10 0.93
C ILE A 229 14.32 1.47 1.05
N GLY A 230 13.90 2.42 0.22
CA GLY A 230 14.36 3.81 0.30
C GLY A 230 13.61 4.60 1.38
N ILE A 231 14.35 5.24 2.29
CA ILE A 231 13.79 6.09 3.36
C ILE A 231 14.28 7.54 3.13
N LYS A 232 13.38 8.53 3.27
CA LYS A 232 13.75 9.95 3.08
C LYS A 232 14.90 10.35 4.01
N GLY A 233 15.92 11.00 3.47
CA GLY A 233 17.10 11.47 4.23
C GLY A 233 18.19 10.42 4.44
N SER A 234 17.97 9.16 4.02
CA SER A 234 19.00 8.14 3.98
C SER A 234 19.52 7.99 2.55
N LYS A 235 20.80 8.28 2.31
CA LYS A 235 21.48 7.86 1.06
C LYS A 235 21.67 6.33 0.97
N LEU A 236 21.44 5.63 2.09
CA LEU A 236 21.59 4.19 2.21
C LEU A 236 20.21 3.52 2.10
N TYR A 237 20.07 2.60 1.14
CA TYR A 237 19.02 1.60 1.20
C TYR A 237 19.18 0.80 2.49
N LYS A 238 18.09 0.62 3.24
CA LYS A 238 18.10 -0.38 4.31
C LYS A 238 17.62 -1.68 3.69
N ASP A 239 18.52 -2.66 3.61
CA ASP A 239 18.15 -4.03 3.32
C ASP A 239 17.22 -4.50 4.42
N ARG A 240 15.98 -4.84 4.03
CA ARG A 240 15.00 -5.48 4.91
C ARG A 240 14.75 -6.89 4.42
N SER A 241 14.55 -7.80 5.37
CA SER A 241 14.03 -9.12 5.07
C SER A 241 12.51 -9.11 5.13
N ILE A 242 11.86 -9.71 4.13
CA ILE A 242 10.46 -10.12 4.20
C ILE A 242 10.46 -11.63 4.44
N ILE A 243 9.84 -12.05 5.53
CA ILE A 243 9.74 -13.46 5.91
C ILE A 243 8.27 -13.84 5.89
N LEU A 244 7.88 -14.62 4.88
CA LEU A 244 6.53 -15.18 4.80
C LEU A 244 6.52 -16.50 5.57
N TYR A 245 5.74 -16.56 6.64
CA TYR A 245 5.54 -17.78 7.44
C TYR A 245 4.32 -18.53 6.92
N GLY A 246 4.41 -19.86 6.87
CA GLY A 246 3.34 -20.69 6.36
C GLY A 246 3.65 -22.17 6.44
N SER A 247 2.80 -22.96 5.81
CA SER A 247 2.94 -24.42 5.77
C SER A 247 2.93 -24.91 4.33
N TRP A 248 3.89 -25.77 4.01
CA TRP A 248 3.96 -26.44 2.73
C TRP A 248 3.01 -27.65 2.71
N LYS A 249 2.18 -27.75 1.67
CA LYS A 249 1.25 -28.85 1.45
C LYS A 249 1.34 -29.33 0.00
N PHE A 250 1.23 -30.63 -0.23
CA PHE A 250 1.09 -31.17 -1.57
C PHE A 250 -0.39 -31.14 -1.99
N SER A 251 -0.64 -30.77 -3.24
CA SER A 251 -1.99 -30.81 -3.81
C SER A 251 -2.22 -32.13 -4.53
N ARG A 252 -3.49 -32.56 -4.62
CA ARG A 252 -3.88 -33.78 -5.36
C ARG A 252 -3.55 -33.71 -6.85
N ALA A 253 -3.35 -32.51 -7.40
CA ALA A 253 -2.98 -32.28 -8.79
C ALA A 253 -1.45 -32.22 -8.99
N LEU A 254 -0.68 -32.85 -8.10
CA LEU A 254 0.80 -32.86 -8.10
C LEU A 254 1.43 -31.46 -8.06
N GLY A 255 0.70 -30.48 -7.53
CA GLY A 255 1.21 -29.14 -7.25
C GLY A 255 1.70 -29.01 -5.82
N LEU A 256 2.38 -27.90 -5.55
CA LEU A 256 2.78 -27.54 -4.19
C LEU A 256 2.06 -26.27 -3.76
N ILE A 257 1.56 -26.27 -2.53
CA ILE A 257 0.84 -25.15 -1.94
C ILE A 257 1.64 -24.63 -0.74
N PHE A 258 1.79 -23.31 -0.67
CA PHE A 258 2.24 -22.64 0.55
C PHE A 258 1.06 -21.90 1.17
N GLU A 259 0.57 -22.39 2.30
CA GLU A 259 -0.55 -21.78 3.02
C GLU A 259 -0.03 -20.80 4.07
N ILE A 260 -0.50 -19.55 4.00
CA ILE A 260 -0.16 -18.48 4.92
C ILE A 260 -1.41 -18.14 5.74
N ASP A 261 -1.24 -18.05 7.06
CA ASP A 261 -2.26 -17.60 8.01
C ASP A 261 -2.20 -16.07 8.15
N TYR A 262 -3.33 -15.40 7.90
CA TYR A 262 -3.49 -13.94 8.07
C TYR A 262 -4.40 -13.60 9.27
N GLY A 263 -4.55 -14.52 10.21
CA GLY A 263 -5.40 -14.44 11.39
C GLY A 263 -6.67 -15.31 11.29
N PRO A 264 -7.55 -15.26 12.31
CA PRO A 264 -8.68 -16.17 12.45
C PRO A 264 -9.55 -16.29 11.19
N GLY A 265 -9.59 -17.49 10.62
CA GLY A 265 -10.39 -17.83 9.43
C GLY A 265 -9.88 -17.24 8.11
N LYS A 266 -8.67 -16.67 8.07
CA LYS A 266 -8.11 -15.98 6.90
C LYS A 266 -6.85 -16.65 6.37
N ASN A 267 -6.95 -17.92 6.00
CA ASN A 267 -5.85 -18.61 5.33
C ASN A 267 -5.87 -18.32 3.83
N ARG A 268 -4.69 -18.12 3.24
CA ARG A 268 -4.53 -18.05 1.78
C ARG A 268 -3.40 -18.95 1.33
N ALA A 269 -3.68 -19.69 0.26
CA ALA A 269 -2.74 -20.55 -0.43
C ALA A 269 -2.06 -19.80 -1.58
N ILE A 270 -0.75 -20.02 -1.73
CA ILE A 270 -0.01 -19.74 -2.96
C ILE A 270 0.22 -21.08 -3.66
N ASP A 271 -0.41 -21.25 -4.81
CA ASP A 271 -0.28 -22.46 -5.63
C ASP A 271 0.96 -22.37 -6.53
N PHE A 272 1.75 -23.44 -6.53
CA PHE A 272 2.91 -23.61 -7.39
C PHE A 272 2.75 -24.84 -8.27
N GLY A 273 3.10 -24.69 -9.55
CA GLY A 273 3.48 -25.83 -10.37
C GLY A 273 4.88 -26.30 -9.96
N ILE A 274 5.20 -27.57 -10.22
CA ILE A 274 6.51 -28.14 -9.90
C ILE A 274 7.15 -28.75 -11.14
N GLU A 275 8.48 -28.68 -11.21
CA GLU A 275 9.32 -29.47 -12.11
C GLU A 275 10.32 -30.21 -11.22
N ALA A 276 10.17 -31.53 -11.13
CA ALA A 276 10.93 -32.35 -10.21
C ALA A 276 12.12 -33.03 -10.90
N THR A 277 13.29 -32.96 -10.27
CA THR A 277 14.49 -33.67 -10.70
C THR A 277 14.98 -34.56 -9.58
N LEU A 278 15.11 -35.87 -9.86
CA LEU A 278 15.76 -36.81 -8.95
C LEU A 278 17.28 -36.65 -9.05
N THR A 279 17.92 -36.46 -7.92
CA THR A 279 19.38 -36.34 -7.84
C THR A 279 20.01 -37.68 -7.44
N LYS A 280 21.30 -37.87 -7.76
CA LYS A 280 22.09 -39.06 -7.41
C LYS A 280 22.22 -39.37 -5.90
N LYS A 281 21.62 -38.55 -5.03
CA LYS A 281 21.71 -38.66 -3.55
C LYS A 281 20.34 -38.89 -2.90
N ASP A 282 19.39 -39.49 -3.63
CA ASP A 282 18.01 -39.75 -3.16
C ASP A 282 17.30 -38.47 -2.66
N LYS A 283 17.60 -37.34 -3.29
CA LYS A 283 16.88 -36.07 -3.08
C LYS A 283 16.06 -35.75 -4.30
N VAL A 284 14.84 -35.29 -4.06
CA VAL A 284 13.97 -34.73 -5.10
C VAL A 284 14.07 -33.21 -4.97
N VAL A 285 14.50 -32.55 -6.05
CA VAL A 285 14.54 -31.10 -6.14
C VAL A 285 13.37 -30.64 -7.00
N CYS A 286 12.42 -29.95 -6.40
CA CYS A 286 11.25 -29.41 -7.07
C CYS A 286 11.48 -27.93 -7.37
N MET A 287 11.61 -27.57 -8.64
CA MET A 287 11.63 -26.17 -9.07
C MET A 287 10.20 -25.63 -9.16
N LEU A 288 9.93 -24.49 -8.54
CA LEU A 288 8.60 -23.91 -8.51
C LEU A 288 8.30 -23.09 -9.76
N LYS A 289 7.08 -23.26 -10.26
CA LYS A 289 6.52 -22.55 -11.41
C LYS A 289 5.26 -21.80 -11.01
N ASN A 290 5.00 -20.68 -11.67
CA ASN A 290 3.71 -19.99 -11.54
C ASN A 290 2.61 -20.70 -12.35
N LYS A 291 1.38 -20.15 -12.32
CA LYS A 291 0.21 -20.68 -13.06
C LYS A 291 0.38 -20.67 -14.58
N LYS A 292 1.36 -19.93 -15.11
CA LYS A 292 1.70 -19.89 -16.54
C LYS A 292 2.84 -20.86 -16.91
N GLY A 293 3.35 -21.63 -15.94
CA GLY A 293 4.48 -22.54 -16.15
C GLY A 293 5.87 -21.86 -16.09
N GLU A 294 5.95 -20.57 -15.80
CA GLU A 294 7.21 -19.83 -15.73
C GLU A 294 7.93 -20.13 -14.41
N ARG A 295 9.24 -20.39 -14.48
CA ARG A 295 10.08 -20.70 -13.30
C ARG A 295 10.22 -19.47 -12.38
N LEU A 296 9.98 -19.67 -11.09
CA LEU A 296 10.07 -18.62 -10.06
C LEU A 296 11.48 -18.43 -9.49
N GLY A 297 12.42 -19.33 -9.84
CA GLY A 297 13.77 -19.32 -9.26
C GLY A 297 13.83 -19.81 -7.81
N ILE A 298 12.76 -20.44 -7.33
CA ILE A 298 12.67 -21.11 -6.03
C ILE A 298 12.75 -22.61 -6.29
N SER A 299 13.59 -23.30 -5.54
CA SER A 299 13.70 -24.75 -5.53
C SER A 299 13.44 -25.28 -4.13
N ILE A 300 12.70 -26.36 -4.04
CA ILE A 300 12.42 -27.06 -2.79
C ILE A 300 13.13 -28.39 -2.83
N THR A 301 13.93 -28.64 -1.80
CA THR A 301 14.66 -29.91 -1.68
C THR A 301 13.97 -30.82 -0.68
N LEU A 302 13.39 -31.90 -1.18
CA LEU A 302 12.84 -32.98 -0.38
C LEU A 302 13.93 -34.02 -0.15
N THR A 303 14.15 -34.37 1.13
CA THR A 303 15.13 -35.38 1.51
C THR A 303 14.44 -36.69 1.87
N HIS A 304 15.15 -37.80 1.69
CA HIS A 304 14.72 -39.15 2.02
C HIS A 304 14.17 -39.31 3.46
N LYS A 305 14.65 -38.52 4.43
CA LYS A 305 14.13 -38.50 5.81
C LYS A 305 12.67 -38.01 5.88
N LEU A 306 12.33 -36.99 5.08
CA LEU A 306 10.99 -36.42 5.02
C LEU A 306 10.04 -37.28 4.17
N LEU A 307 10.59 -38.02 3.20
CA LEU A 307 9.82 -39.02 2.45
C LEU A 307 9.42 -40.21 3.34
N ARG A 308 10.34 -40.72 4.18
CA ARG A 308 10.05 -41.84 5.10
C ARG A 308 9.16 -41.47 6.29
N SER A 309 9.24 -40.26 6.84
CA SER A 309 8.48 -39.91 8.05
C SER A 309 6.97 -39.74 7.83
N ASN A 310 6.56 -39.54 6.57
CA ASN A 310 5.17 -39.29 6.19
C ASN A 310 4.62 -40.40 5.27
N ASP A 311 5.24 -41.59 5.27
CA ASP A 311 4.94 -42.71 4.35
C ASP A 311 4.85 -42.29 2.86
N ALA A 312 5.58 -41.23 2.49
CA ALA A 312 5.47 -40.62 1.18
C ALA A 312 6.21 -41.47 0.13
N GLN A 313 5.48 -41.92 -0.88
CA GLN A 313 5.99 -42.69 -2.01
C GLN A 313 6.33 -41.73 -3.16
N ALA A 314 7.61 -41.65 -3.53
CA ALA A 314 7.98 -41.04 -4.80
C ALA A 314 7.57 -42.01 -5.92
N PHE A 315 6.79 -41.54 -6.88
CA PHE A 315 6.36 -42.35 -8.02
C PHE A 315 6.75 -41.70 -9.34
N ILE A 316 6.97 -42.52 -10.36
CA ILE A 316 7.13 -42.09 -11.75
C ILE A 316 5.96 -42.69 -12.52
N ARG A 317 5.10 -41.84 -13.06
CA ARG A 317 3.97 -42.22 -13.91
C ARG A 317 4.34 -42.01 -15.37
N LEU A 318 4.39 -43.09 -16.13
CA LEU A 318 4.47 -43.05 -17.58
C LEU A 318 3.07 -42.78 -18.13
N LYS A 319 2.90 -41.68 -18.87
CA LYS A 319 1.70 -41.41 -19.66
C LYS A 319 1.98 -41.83 -21.10
N CYS A 320 1.26 -42.85 -21.56
CA CYS A 320 1.05 -43.09 -22.99
C CYS A 320 -0.33 -42.55 -23.35
N LEU A 321 -0.37 -41.44 -24.09
CA LEU A 321 -1.52 -41.05 -24.91
C LEU A 321 -1.10 -41.26 -26.36
N GLU A 322 -2.05 -41.59 -27.23
CA GLU A 322 -1.86 -42.24 -28.54
C GLU A 322 -0.79 -41.63 -29.48
N GLU A 323 -0.32 -40.40 -29.24
CA GLU A 323 0.77 -39.75 -29.99
C GLU A 323 1.89 -39.12 -29.12
N GLU A 324 1.80 -39.13 -27.79
CA GLU A 324 2.84 -38.57 -26.90
C GLU A 324 3.14 -39.48 -25.70
N SER A 325 4.42 -39.82 -25.57
CA SER A 325 4.97 -40.52 -24.39
C SER A 325 5.57 -39.49 -23.43
N GLY A 326 5.01 -39.39 -22.22
CA GLY A 326 5.48 -38.49 -21.17
C GLY A 326 5.92 -39.22 -19.92
N ILE A 327 7.02 -38.77 -19.31
CA ILE A 327 7.44 -39.21 -17.97
C ILE A 327 7.05 -38.13 -16.97
N GLU A 328 6.17 -38.47 -16.03
CA GLU A 328 5.77 -37.59 -14.93
C GLU A 328 6.31 -38.16 -13.62
N ALA A 329 7.11 -37.39 -12.88
CA ALA A 329 7.58 -37.80 -11.55
C ALA A 329 6.83 -37.02 -10.47
N GLY A 330 6.36 -37.72 -9.45
CA GLY A 330 5.56 -37.18 -8.36
C GLY A 330 5.98 -37.73 -7.00
N VAL A 331 5.43 -37.13 -5.95
CA VAL A 331 5.51 -37.65 -4.58
C VAL A 331 4.08 -37.78 -4.09
N GLU A 332 3.67 -39.00 -3.78
CA GLU A 332 2.42 -39.33 -3.11
C GLU A 332 2.68 -39.33 -1.61
N VAL A 333 1.91 -38.57 -0.84
CA VAL A 333 1.99 -38.58 0.63
C VAL A 333 0.65 -39.12 1.12
N PRO A 334 0.58 -40.32 1.73
CA PRO A 334 -0.64 -40.81 2.34
C PRO A 334 -1.02 -39.88 3.51
N PHE A 335 -2.27 -39.46 3.54
CA PHE A 335 -2.84 -38.55 4.53
C PHE A 335 -3.63 -39.31 5.60
#